data_AF-A3CYA5-F1
#
_entry.id   AF-A3CYA5-F1
#
_cell.length_a   1.000
_cell.length_b   1.000
_cell.length_c   1.000
_cell.angle_alpha   90.00
_cell.angle_beta   90.00
_cell.angle_gamma   90.00
#
_symmetry.space_group_name_H-M   'P 1'
#
loop_
_entity.id
_entity.type
_entity.pdbx_description
1 polymer ?
#
loop_
_entity_poly.entity_id
_entity_poly.type
_entity_poly.pdbx_seq_one_letter_code
_entity_poly.pdbx_strand_id
1 'polypeptide(L)'
;MIEWAVILLLFLAVLVLFYKYSRIQGQVERKAREIFESWRQREREDIENWKEQELKRLSDEKAKILFETWRQDEEGNIRTDAIKRSQSVTRGRVTECLIPYFPDFPYNPKDARFLGTPVDLIIFDGLSDADEVQNVVFVEIKTGKAANLSKRERAVRECIKAGRVQYFTIHQSFDESANQLRDMGMN
;
A
#
# COMPACT_ATOMS: atom_id res chain seq x y z
N MET A 1 -72.70 -72.47 41.00
CA MET A 1 -72.60 -71.97 39.60
C MET A 1 -72.48 -70.45 39.53
N ILE A 2 -73.23 -69.68 40.34
CA ILE A 2 -73.21 -68.20 40.33
C ILE A 2 -71.85 -67.63 40.80
N GLU A 3 -71.23 -68.19 41.84
CA GLU A 3 -69.93 -67.74 42.36
C GLU A 3 -68.81 -67.78 41.31
N TRP A 4 -68.74 -68.86 40.52
CA TRP A 4 -67.78 -69.00 39.42
C TRP A 4 -68.02 -67.98 38.30
N ALA A 5 -69.27 -67.60 38.04
CA ALA A 5 -69.61 -66.56 37.07
C ALA A 5 -69.18 -65.16 37.57
N VAL A 6 -69.31 -64.88 38.86
CA VAL A 6 -68.85 -63.62 39.48
C VAL A 6 -67.32 -63.53 39.45
N ILE A 7 -66.63 -64.61 39.80
CA ILE A 7 -65.16 -64.67 39.74
C ILE A 7 -64.66 -64.46 38.30
N LEU A 8 -65.30 -65.10 37.31
CA LEU A 8 -64.98 -64.91 35.90
C LEU A 8 -65.17 -63.46 35.46
N LEU A 9 -66.27 -62.82 35.87
CA LEU A 9 -66.57 -61.42 35.53
C LEU A 9 -65.54 -60.46 36.15
N LEU A 10 -65.17 -60.66 37.41
CA LEU A 10 -64.14 -59.89 38.09
C LEU A 10 -62.77 -60.06 37.43
N PHE A 11 -62.39 -61.29 37.08
CA PHE A 11 -61.14 -61.57 36.38
C PHE A 11 -61.07 -60.89 35.01
N LEU A 12 -62.17 -60.92 34.26
CA LEU A 12 -62.28 -60.28 32.95
C LEU A 12 -62.22 -58.74 33.07
N ALA A 13 -62.84 -58.17 34.12
CA ALA A 13 -62.71 -56.75 34.44
C ALA A 13 -61.26 -56.35 34.77
N VAL A 14 -60.55 -57.15 35.56
CA VAL A 14 -59.13 -56.92 35.88
C VAL A 14 -58.25 -57.02 34.63
N LEU A 15 -58.49 -58.00 33.75
CA LEU A 15 -57.79 -58.12 32.47
C LEU A 15 -57.98 -56.89 31.58
N VAL A 16 -59.21 -56.37 31.49
CA VAL A 16 -59.51 -55.16 30.71
C VAL A 16 -58.83 -53.92 31.32
N LEU A 17 -58.82 -53.80 32.65
CA LEU A 17 -58.12 -52.73 33.35
C LEU A 17 -56.60 -52.81 33.14
N PHE A 18 -56.02 -54.00 33.23
CA PHE A 18 -54.60 -54.24 32.98
C PHE A 18 -54.21 -53.92 31.54
N TYR A 19 -55.05 -54.29 30.56
CA TYR A 19 -54.85 -53.95 29.16
C TYR A 19 -54.93 -52.44 28.92
N LYS A 20 -55.92 -51.75 29.51
CA LYS A 20 -56.03 -50.28 29.46
C LYS A 20 -54.82 -49.60 30.11
N TYR A 21 -54.40 -50.07 31.28
CA TYR A 21 -53.23 -49.53 32.00
C TYR A 21 -51.94 -49.70 31.19
N SER A 22 -51.66 -50.90 30.70
CA SER A 22 -50.48 -51.19 29.86
C SER A 22 -50.46 -50.35 28.59
N ARG A 23 -51.62 -50.13 27.96
CA ARG A 23 -51.74 -49.27 26.77
C ARG A 23 -51.46 -47.81 27.07
N ILE A 24 -51.96 -47.28 28.19
CA ILE A 24 -51.74 -45.89 28.61
C ILE A 24 -50.27 -45.67 29.01
N GLN A 25 -49.69 -46.59 29.78
CA GLN A 25 -48.30 -46.50 30.22
C GLN A 25 -47.33 -46.48 29.03
N GLY A 26 -47.55 -47.33 28.03
CA GLY A 26 -46.74 -47.33 26.81
C GLY A 26 -46.84 -46.03 25.99
N GLN A 27 -47.99 -45.36 26.00
CA GLN A 27 -48.15 -44.05 25.33
C GLN A 27 -47.46 -42.92 26.09
N VAL A 28 -47.51 -42.94 27.42
CA VAL A 28 -46.83 -41.95 28.27
C VAL A 28 -45.32 -42.04 28.10
N GLU A 29 -44.76 -43.24 28.11
CA GLU A 29 -43.32 -43.43 27.90
C GLU A 29 -42.86 -42.98 26.51
N ARG A 30 -43.64 -43.30 25.45
CA ARG A 30 -43.30 -42.87 24.09
C ARG A 30 -43.30 -41.35 23.96
N LYS A 31 -44.35 -40.68 24.46
CA LYS A 31 -44.41 -39.21 24.47
C LYS A 31 -43.31 -38.58 25.32
N ALA A 32 -42.99 -39.16 26.48
CA ALA A 32 -41.89 -38.69 27.32
C ALA A 32 -40.53 -38.81 26.61
N ARG A 33 -40.29 -39.92 25.89
CA ARG A 33 -39.09 -40.11 25.08
C ARG A 33 -39.02 -39.12 23.91
N GLU A 34 -40.09 -38.93 23.16
CA GLU A 34 -40.14 -37.96 22.05
C GLU A 34 -39.89 -36.52 22.53
N ILE A 35 -40.50 -36.11 23.64
CA ILE A 35 -40.29 -34.80 24.25
C ILE A 35 -38.83 -34.65 24.70
N PHE A 36 -38.27 -35.68 25.35
CA PHE A 36 -36.89 -35.66 25.82
C PHE A 36 -35.87 -35.65 24.69
N GLU A 37 -36.07 -36.44 23.63
CA GLU A 37 -35.19 -36.47 22.46
C GLU A 37 -35.24 -35.15 21.69
N SER A 38 -36.43 -34.59 21.46
CA SER A 38 -36.59 -33.29 20.79
C SER A 38 -36.04 -32.13 21.62
N TRP A 39 -36.21 -32.14 22.95
CA TRP A 39 -35.57 -31.18 23.84
C TRP A 39 -34.04 -31.29 23.78
N ARG A 40 -33.49 -32.51 23.90
CA ARG A 40 -32.05 -32.77 23.85
C ARG A 40 -31.44 -32.37 22.50
N GLN A 41 -32.16 -32.60 21.39
CA GLN A 41 -31.69 -32.21 20.07
C GLN A 41 -31.63 -30.69 19.93
N ARG A 42 -32.68 -29.98 20.35
CA ARG A 42 -32.70 -28.50 20.35
C ARG A 42 -31.59 -27.91 21.21
N GLU A 43 -31.41 -28.41 22.43
CA GLU A 43 -30.34 -27.93 23.32
C GLU A 43 -28.96 -28.12 22.67
N ARG A 44 -28.73 -29.24 21.99
CA ARG A 44 -27.48 -29.48 21.27
C ARG A 44 -27.27 -28.50 20.11
N GLU A 45 -28.31 -28.30 19.29
CA GLU A 45 -28.27 -27.37 18.17
C GLU A 45 -28.03 -25.94 18.66
N ASP A 46 -28.70 -25.52 19.74
CA ASP A 46 -28.52 -24.21 20.35
C ASP A 46 -27.08 -24.02 20.87
N ILE A 47 -26.51 -25.03 21.52
CA ILE A 47 -25.13 -25.00 22.02
C ILE A 47 -24.12 -24.91 20.87
N GLU A 48 -24.27 -25.72 19.82
CA GLU A 48 -23.36 -25.69 18.68
C GLU A 48 -23.43 -24.37 17.92
N ASN A 49 -24.65 -23.87 17.67
CA ASN A 49 -24.87 -22.57 17.02
C ASN A 49 -24.25 -21.43 17.85
N TRP A 50 -24.47 -21.44 19.18
CA TRP A 50 -23.88 -20.44 20.07
C TRP A 50 -22.35 -20.50 20.04
N LYS A 51 -21.77 -21.70 20.10
CA LYS A 51 -20.32 -21.90 20.08
C LYS A 51 -19.71 -21.46 18.76
N GLU A 52 -20.35 -21.74 17.62
CA GLU A 52 -19.88 -21.31 16.31
C GLU A 52 -19.92 -19.78 16.18
N GLN A 53 -21.00 -19.15 16.63
CA GLN A 53 -21.12 -17.69 16.64
C GLN A 53 -20.05 -17.03 17.50
N GLU A 54 -19.80 -17.56 18.70
CA GLU A 54 -18.80 -17.00 19.60
C GLU A 54 -17.38 -17.20 19.07
N LEU A 55 -17.07 -18.38 18.52
CA LEU A 55 -15.76 -18.63 17.90
C LEU A 55 -15.51 -17.70 16.72
N LYS A 56 -16.53 -17.48 15.89
CA LYS A 56 -16.47 -16.53 14.77
C LYS A 56 -16.25 -15.11 15.28
N ARG A 57 -17.00 -14.68 16.29
CA ARG A 57 -16.85 -13.35 16.91
C ARG A 57 -15.44 -13.13 17.43
N LEU A 58 -14.88 -14.08 18.18
CA LEU A 58 -13.52 -14.01 18.72
C LEU A 58 -12.46 -14.01 17.62
N SER A 59 -12.65 -14.81 16.57
CA SER A 59 -11.77 -14.83 15.41
C SER A 59 -11.78 -13.48 14.69
N ASP A 60 -12.96 -12.91 14.45
CA ASP A 60 -13.13 -11.61 13.78
C ASP A 60 -12.53 -10.47 14.61
N GLU A 61 -12.74 -10.45 15.93
CA GLU A 61 -12.12 -9.49 16.84
C GLU A 61 -10.60 -9.59 16.83
N LYS A 62 -10.06 -10.81 16.91
CA LYS A 62 -8.61 -11.04 16.87
C LYS A 62 -8.02 -10.63 15.53
N ALA A 63 -8.67 -10.97 14.42
CA ALA A 63 -8.23 -10.57 13.08
C ALA A 63 -8.20 -9.05 12.94
N LYS A 64 -9.21 -8.35 13.46
CA LYS A 64 -9.28 -6.89 13.45
C LYS A 64 -8.12 -6.26 14.25
N ILE A 65 -7.86 -6.74 15.46
CA ILE A 65 -6.77 -6.23 16.30
C ILE A 65 -5.42 -6.45 15.60
N LEU A 66 -5.15 -7.67 15.14
CA LEU A 66 -3.90 -7.99 14.44
C LEU A 66 -3.70 -7.14 13.18
N PHE A 67 -4.78 -6.92 12.42
CA PHE A 67 -4.76 -6.07 11.24
C PHE A 67 -4.46 -4.62 11.59
N GLU A 68 -5.11 -4.08 12.63
CA GLU A 68 -4.88 -2.70 13.08
C GLU A 68 -3.44 -2.49 13.57
N THR A 69 -2.89 -3.44 14.35
CA THR A 69 -1.49 -3.41 14.78
C THR A 69 -0.54 -3.48 13.59
N TRP A 70 -0.71 -4.45 12.69
CA TRP A 70 0.12 -4.57 11.49
C TRP A 70 0.06 -3.31 10.64
N ARG A 71 -1.13 -2.73 10.46
CA ARG A 71 -1.31 -1.50 9.67
C ARG A 71 -0.54 -0.32 10.27
N GLN A 72 -0.57 -0.15 11.58
CA GLN A 72 0.16 0.93 12.27
C GLN A 72 1.68 0.76 12.12
N ASP A 73 2.18 -0.46 12.33
CA ASP A 73 3.61 -0.76 12.17
C ASP A 73 4.08 -0.54 10.74
N GLU A 74 3.30 -1.03 9.77
CA GLU A 74 3.63 -0.92 8.36
C GLU A 74 3.55 0.53 7.85
N GLU A 75 2.60 1.33 8.34
CA GLU A 75 2.55 2.76 8.04
C GLU A 75 3.83 3.48 8.50
N GLY A 76 4.35 3.14 9.69
CA GLY A 76 5.62 3.65 10.20
C GLY A 76 6.80 3.28 9.29
N ASN A 77 6.85 2.03 8.82
CA ASN A 77 7.87 1.55 7.90
C ASN A 77 7.82 2.29 6.55
N ILE A 78 6.64 2.41 5.95
CA ILE A 78 6.42 3.11 4.68
C ILE A 78 6.85 4.58 4.80
N ARG A 79 6.46 5.25 5.89
CA ARG A 79 6.83 6.65 6.12
C ARG A 79 8.35 6.82 6.24
N THR A 80 9.00 5.94 6.98
CA THR A 80 10.45 5.98 7.18
C THR A 80 11.21 5.72 5.89
N ASP A 81 10.77 4.75 5.08
CA ASP A 81 11.35 4.47 3.77
C ASP A 81 11.18 5.64 2.80
N ALA A 82 9.98 6.24 2.74
CA ALA A 82 9.72 7.41 1.91
C ALA A 82 10.65 8.60 2.25
N ILE A 83 10.85 8.86 3.55
CA ILE A 83 11.79 9.90 4.02
C ILE A 83 13.21 9.58 3.59
N LYS A 84 13.69 8.34 3.81
CA LYS A 84 15.05 7.91 3.44
C LYS A 84 15.30 8.06 1.94
N ARG A 85 14.36 7.62 1.09
CA ARG A 85 14.46 7.77 -0.37
C ARG A 85 14.49 9.23 -0.79
N SER A 86 13.59 10.05 -0.24
CA SER A 86 13.54 11.48 -0.53
C SER A 86 14.83 12.20 -0.12
N GLN A 87 15.38 11.89 1.06
CA GLN A 87 16.66 12.43 1.52
C GLN A 87 17.81 12.01 0.60
N SER A 88 17.86 10.75 0.17
CA SER A 88 18.89 10.28 -0.76
C SER A 88 18.86 11.02 -2.10
N VAL A 89 17.66 11.18 -2.68
CA VAL A 89 17.49 11.91 -3.95
C VAL A 89 17.84 13.39 -3.79
N THR A 90 17.37 14.02 -2.70
CA THR A 90 17.64 15.44 -2.43
C THR A 90 19.12 15.69 -2.18
N ARG A 91 19.77 14.83 -1.40
CA ARG A 91 21.22 14.90 -1.17
C ARG A 91 22.00 14.74 -2.47
N GLY A 92 21.60 13.84 -3.36
CA GLY A 92 22.21 13.67 -4.69
C GLY A 92 22.20 14.98 -5.47
N ARG A 93 21.00 15.57 -5.64
CA ARG A 93 20.80 16.85 -6.35
C ARG A 93 21.57 18.02 -5.75
N VAL A 94 21.62 18.13 -4.42
CA VAL A 94 22.40 19.19 -3.77
C VAL A 94 23.90 18.96 -3.97
N THR A 95 24.36 17.70 -3.93
CA THR A 95 25.77 17.37 -4.15
C THR A 95 26.19 17.74 -5.58
N GLU A 96 25.33 17.54 -6.57
CA GLU A 96 25.57 17.95 -7.96
C GLU A 96 25.88 19.45 -8.08
N CYS A 97 25.14 20.31 -7.36
CA CYS A 97 25.39 21.75 -7.33
C CYS A 97 26.66 22.14 -6.55
N LEU A 98 27.06 21.35 -5.55
CA LEU A 98 28.16 21.70 -4.64
C LEU A 98 29.51 21.11 -5.04
N ILE A 99 29.55 20.13 -5.96
CA ILE A 99 30.78 19.48 -6.42
C ILE A 99 31.88 20.46 -6.87
N PRO A 100 31.58 21.59 -7.55
CA PRO A 100 32.62 22.55 -7.90
C PRO A 100 33.43 23.07 -6.70
N TYR A 101 32.85 23.06 -5.49
CA TYR A 101 33.50 23.55 -4.28
C TYR A 101 34.21 22.44 -3.47
N PHE A 102 34.23 21.21 -3.97
CA PHE A 102 34.89 20.10 -3.27
C PHE A 102 36.40 20.09 -3.56
N PRO A 103 37.24 19.61 -2.62
CA PRO A 103 38.70 19.66 -2.76
C PRO A 103 39.27 18.96 -3.99
N ASP A 104 38.59 17.91 -4.47
CA ASP A 104 39.05 17.09 -5.60
C ASP A 104 38.52 17.58 -6.97
N PHE A 105 37.84 18.74 -7.01
CA PHE A 105 37.33 19.29 -8.26
C PHE A 105 38.50 19.88 -9.08
N PRO A 106 38.73 19.43 -10.33
CA PRO A 106 39.95 19.74 -11.06
C PRO A 106 39.98 21.13 -11.72
N TYR A 107 38.92 21.93 -11.59
CA TYR A 107 38.79 23.23 -12.23
C TYR A 107 38.52 24.35 -11.23
N ASN A 108 38.70 25.61 -11.65
CA ASN A 108 38.31 26.76 -10.84
C ASN A 108 36.77 26.75 -10.64
N PRO A 109 36.26 26.75 -9.39
CA PRO A 109 34.81 26.75 -9.14
C PRO A 109 34.09 27.95 -9.76
N LYS A 110 34.79 29.08 -9.98
CA LYS A 110 34.24 30.28 -10.61
C LYS A 110 33.95 30.12 -12.11
N ASP A 111 34.58 29.15 -12.76
CA ASP A 111 34.43 28.83 -14.18
C ASP A 111 33.33 27.78 -14.45
N ALA A 112 32.84 27.12 -13.39
CA ALA A 112 31.77 26.14 -13.48
C ALA A 112 30.39 26.81 -13.46
N ARG A 113 29.49 26.37 -14.33
CA ARG A 113 28.07 26.75 -14.35
C ARG A 113 27.22 25.50 -14.30
N PHE A 114 26.24 25.51 -13.40
CA PHE A 114 25.25 24.44 -13.29
C PHE A 114 24.17 24.56 -14.38
N LEU A 115 23.84 23.43 -14.99
CA LEU A 115 22.79 23.31 -16.00
C LEU A 115 21.72 22.28 -15.58
N GLY A 116 22.14 21.09 -15.15
CA GLY A 116 21.30 19.95 -14.80
C GLY A 116 21.09 18.92 -15.94
N THR A 117 20.35 17.84 -15.67
CA THR A 117 20.18 16.72 -16.62
C THR A 117 19.72 17.19 -18.01
N PRO A 118 20.38 16.75 -19.11
CA PRO A 118 21.31 15.61 -19.24
C PRO A 118 22.80 15.94 -19.16
N VAL A 119 23.18 17.15 -18.72
CA VAL A 119 24.57 17.54 -18.45
C VAL A 119 24.60 18.46 -17.23
N ASP A 120 25.09 17.98 -16.09
CA ASP A 120 24.98 18.73 -14.84
C ASP A 120 25.77 20.05 -14.79
N LEU A 121 27.02 20.06 -15.28
CA LEU A 121 27.87 21.26 -15.30
C LEU A 121 28.44 21.54 -16.70
N ILE A 122 28.64 22.82 -16.99
CA ILE A 122 29.52 23.30 -18.06
C ILE A 122 30.62 24.15 -17.44
N ILE A 123 31.86 23.95 -17.88
CA ILE A 123 33.05 24.62 -17.33
C ILE A 123 33.72 25.38 -18.46
N PHE A 124 33.97 26.67 -18.23
CA PHE A 124 34.69 27.56 -19.13
C PHE A 124 36.10 27.78 -18.57
N ASP A 125 36.96 26.78 -18.75
CA ASP A 125 38.29 26.70 -18.14
C ASP A 125 39.15 27.92 -18.50
N GLY A 126 39.50 28.73 -17.51
CA GLY A 126 40.30 29.95 -17.67
C GLY A 126 39.50 31.26 -17.71
N LEU A 127 38.16 31.21 -17.77
CA LEU A 127 37.30 32.39 -17.91
C LEU A 127 37.44 33.41 -16.77
N SER A 128 37.71 32.94 -15.54
CA SER A 128 37.81 33.82 -14.37
C SER A 128 39.18 34.44 -14.15
N ASP A 129 40.24 33.80 -14.67
CA ASP A 129 41.63 34.17 -14.41
C ASP A 129 42.32 34.81 -15.64
N ALA A 130 41.77 34.61 -16.85
CA ALA A 130 42.28 35.14 -18.11
C ALA A 130 41.13 35.61 -19.03
N ASP A 131 41.45 36.45 -20.02
CA ASP A 131 40.49 36.88 -21.06
C ASP A 131 40.25 35.81 -22.14
N GLU A 132 40.77 34.59 -21.97
CA GLU A 132 40.67 33.50 -22.94
C GLU A 132 40.22 32.19 -22.28
N VAL A 133 39.20 31.56 -22.87
CA VAL A 133 38.72 30.24 -22.47
C VAL A 133 39.54 29.17 -23.19
N GLN A 134 40.24 28.34 -22.43
CA GLN A 134 41.06 27.26 -22.96
C GLN A 134 40.19 26.08 -23.42
N ASN A 135 39.23 25.69 -22.58
CA ASN A 135 38.37 24.54 -22.82
C ASN A 135 36.93 24.81 -22.38
N VAL A 136 35.98 24.29 -23.15
CA VAL A 136 34.58 24.17 -22.72
C VAL A 136 34.31 22.71 -22.38
N VAL A 137 34.14 22.41 -21.09
CA VAL A 137 34.02 21.03 -20.57
C VAL A 137 32.60 20.78 -20.10
N PHE A 138 31.98 19.73 -20.64
CA PHE A 138 30.67 19.24 -20.20
C PHE A 138 30.86 18.11 -19.20
N VAL A 139 30.27 18.25 -18.01
CA VAL A 139 30.44 17.28 -16.91
C VAL A 139 29.08 16.78 -16.48
N GLU A 140 28.94 15.45 -16.48
CA GLU A 140 27.83 14.76 -15.83
C GLU A 140 28.34 14.20 -14.49
N ILE A 141 27.61 14.49 -13.43
CA ILE A 141 27.94 14.06 -12.08
C ILE A 141 27.14 12.81 -11.74
N LYS A 142 27.81 11.81 -11.18
CA LYS A 142 27.15 10.61 -10.68
C LYS A 142 27.49 10.37 -9.22
N THR A 143 26.45 10.37 -8.38
CA THR A 143 26.58 10.07 -6.95
C THR A 143 26.49 8.56 -6.73
N GLY A 144 27.63 7.86 -6.68
CA GLY A 144 27.73 6.43 -6.34
C GLY A 144 28.71 5.63 -7.20
N LYS A 145 29.25 4.52 -6.65
CA LYS A 145 30.33 3.73 -7.27
C LYS A 145 29.95 2.98 -8.56
N ALA A 146 28.66 2.86 -8.90
CA ALA A 146 28.18 2.06 -10.02
C ALA A 146 27.12 2.78 -10.89
N ALA A 147 27.09 4.11 -10.85
CA ALA A 147 26.06 4.87 -11.55
C ALA A 147 26.43 5.03 -13.04
N ASN A 148 25.63 4.41 -13.90
CA ASN A 148 25.76 4.48 -15.36
C ASN A 148 25.03 5.70 -15.94
N LEU A 149 25.49 6.17 -17.09
CA LEU A 149 24.77 7.18 -17.86
C LEU A 149 23.42 6.67 -18.34
N SER A 150 22.38 7.48 -18.18
CA SER A 150 21.06 7.27 -18.76
C SER A 150 21.13 7.30 -20.29
N LYS A 151 20.07 6.82 -20.95
CA LYS A 151 19.98 6.85 -22.43
C LYS A 151 20.13 8.27 -22.98
N ARG A 152 19.57 9.27 -22.28
CA ARG A 152 19.59 10.69 -22.67
C ARG A 152 20.99 11.29 -22.49
N GLU A 153 21.61 11.09 -21.34
CA GLU A 153 22.99 11.54 -21.06
C GLU A 153 23.99 10.92 -22.05
N ARG A 154 23.84 9.63 -22.34
CA ARG A 154 24.69 8.95 -23.33
C ARG A 154 24.53 9.55 -24.72
N ALA A 155 23.31 9.83 -25.16
CA ALA A 155 23.06 10.45 -26.45
C ALA A 155 23.74 11.82 -26.56
N VAL A 156 23.68 12.64 -25.50
CA VAL A 156 24.36 13.94 -25.45
C VAL A 156 25.88 13.77 -25.45
N ARG A 157 26.44 12.87 -24.63
CA ARG A 157 27.87 12.55 -24.63
C ARG A 157 28.37 12.16 -26.02
N GLU A 158 27.67 11.27 -26.72
CA GLU A 158 28.06 10.87 -28.07
C GLU A 158 27.91 12.01 -29.09
N CYS A 159 26.97 12.93 -28.89
CA CYS A 159 26.84 14.13 -29.71
C CYS A 159 28.02 15.09 -29.55
N ILE A 160 28.43 15.33 -28.29
CA ILE A 160 29.59 16.15 -27.96
C ILE A 160 30.87 15.49 -28.50
N LYS A 161 31.06 14.19 -28.30
CA LYS A 161 32.22 13.43 -28.81
C LYS A 161 32.33 13.47 -30.33
N ALA A 162 31.21 13.54 -31.04
CA ALA A 162 31.18 13.66 -32.48
C ALA A 162 31.39 15.10 -32.99
N GLY A 163 31.72 16.07 -32.11
CA GLY A 163 32.00 17.45 -32.48
C GLY A 163 30.75 18.25 -32.91
N ARG A 164 29.54 17.72 -32.67
CA ARG A 164 28.28 18.40 -33.03
C ARG A 164 27.88 19.39 -31.94
N VAL A 165 28.73 20.38 -31.71
CA VAL A 165 28.54 21.48 -30.74
C VAL A 165 28.58 22.80 -31.51
N GLN A 166 27.62 23.68 -31.27
CA GLN A 166 27.46 24.94 -32.01
C GLN A 166 27.22 26.10 -31.04
N TYR A 167 27.73 27.28 -31.40
CA TYR A 167 27.51 28.52 -30.68
C TYR A 167 26.84 29.52 -31.64
N PHE A 168 25.72 30.11 -31.22
CA PHE A 168 25.05 31.16 -31.96
C PHE A 168 24.42 32.16 -30.98
N THR A 169 24.36 33.43 -31.39
CA THR A 169 23.78 34.51 -30.59
C THR A 169 22.39 34.83 -31.12
N ILE A 170 21.37 34.77 -30.27
CA ILE A 170 20.05 35.32 -30.56
C ILE A 170 19.95 36.68 -29.89
N HIS A 171 19.72 37.73 -30.67
CA HIS A 171 19.35 39.05 -30.14
C HIS A 171 17.83 39.16 -30.13
N GLN A 172 17.25 39.28 -28.93
CA GLN A 172 15.82 39.56 -28.76
C GLN A 172 15.66 40.99 -28.24
N SER A 173 15.11 41.88 -29.06
CA SER A 173 14.73 43.23 -28.61
C SER A 173 13.31 43.17 -28.04
N PHE A 174 13.16 43.48 -26.76
CA PHE A 174 11.86 43.72 -26.14
C PHE A 174 11.60 45.24 -26.16
N ASP A 175 11.23 45.77 -27.32
CA ASP A 175 10.74 47.16 -27.40
C ASP A 175 9.30 47.21 -26.86
N GLU A 176 9.12 47.71 -25.64
CA GLU A 176 7.79 47.97 -25.04
C GLU A 176 7.02 49.08 -25.79
N SER A 177 7.71 49.90 -26.58
CA SER A 177 7.17 50.99 -27.37
C SER A 177 6.29 50.54 -28.55
N ALA A 178 6.37 49.28 -28.98
CA ALA A 178 5.52 48.72 -30.03
C ALA A 178 4.15 48.22 -29.51
N ASN A 179 4.00 48.00 -28.20
CA ASN A 179 2.75 47.49 -27.62
C ASN A 179 1.79 48.59 -27.13
N GLN A 180 2.26 49.82 -26.89
CA GLN A 180 1.39 50.92 -26.45
C GLN A 180 0.72 51.68 -27.61
N LEU A 181 1.23 51.56 -28.84
CA LEU A 181 0.67 52.23 -30.02
C LEU A 181 -0.47 51.45 -30.70
N ARG A 182 -0.82 50.25 -30.21
CA ARG A 182 -1.97 49.46 -30.70
C ARG A 182 -3.24 49.64 -29.88
N ASP A 183 -3.16 50.16 -28.64
CA ASP A 183 -4.34 50.40 -27.79
C ASP A 183 -4.87 51.84 -27.85
N MET A 184 -4.22 52.77 -28.56
CA MET A 184 -4.66 54.16 -28.68
C MET A 184 -5.09 54.57 -30.11
N GLY A 185 -5.46 53.62 -30.95
CA GLY A 185 -5.83 53.91 -32.33
C GLY A 185 -6.78 52.88 -32.94
N MET A 186 -8.03 52.87 -32.49
CA MET A 186 -9.24 52.79 -33.33
C MET A 186 -10.50 52.61 -32.47
N ASN A 187 -11.37 53.65 -32.51
CA ASN A 187 -12.82 53.70 -32.27
C ASN A 187 -13.47 52.73 -31.27
#